data_AF-A0A1F3MC84-F1
#
_entry.id   AF-A0A1F3MC84-F1
#
_cell.length_a   1.000
_cell.length_b   1.000
_cell.length_c   1.000
_cell.angle_alpha   90.00
_cell.angle_beta   90.00
_cell.angle_gamma   90.00
#
_symmetry.space_group_name_H-M   'P 1'
#
loop_
_entity.id
_entity.type
_entity.pdbx_description
1 polymer ?
#
loop_
_entity_poly.entity_id
_entity_poly.type
_entity_poly.pdbx_seq_one_letter_code
_entity_poly.pdbx_strand_id
1 'polypeptide(L)'
;MSHNSEDTFLLHHDPGSLIVKYLDVISIIIQKRLINTGYFLPEEKEDLIQTVCKQLIEKAPSINKNYNGSSLLITYCSSVINNLCNGMIRELKKQPVAIHQLPDYVEYDGYIVERLLVNETIDKFGKIMRLYHNKRFKLEFCLKSYFRVRLSSADYEYLAPKMQMDPARFFEIFNDLSENQKLTKNEIYNNLTIILNDLEHVNNCSDAIRKWINVKIGEVLVLLNGNPKSSCFDEETLQILLDKYFSKNSILILH
;
A
#
# COMPACT_ATOMS: atom_id res chain seq x y z
N MET A 1 15.71 -35.80 21.57
CA MET A 1 16.37 -34.50 21.80
C MET A 1 15.40 -33.42 21.32
N SER A 2 15.23 -32.33 22.06
CA SER A 2 14.38 -31.22 21.57
C SER A 2 15.00 -30.62 20.31
N HIS A 3 14.21 -30.16 19.34
CA HIS A 3 14.76 -29.51 18.13
C HIS A 3 15.75 -28.39 18.48
N ASN A 4 15.48 -27.65 19.56
CA ASN A 4 16.37 -26.60 20.03
C ASN A 4 17.74 -27.11 20.53
N SER A 5 17.80 -28.31 21.12
CA SER A 5 19.07 -28.89 21.58
C SER A 5 19.97 -29.31 20.41
N GLU A 6 19.40 -29.77 19.31
CA GLU A 6 20.14 -30.05 18.08
C GLU A 6 20.67 -28.76 17.45
N ASP A 7 19.84 -27.72 17.33
CA ASP A 7 20.25 -26.44 16.77
C ASP A 7 21.38 -25.80 17.58
N THR A 8 21.28 -25.89 18.92
CA THR A 8 22.32 -25.40 19.82
C THR A 8 23.62 -26.18 19.63
N PHE A 9 23.55 -27.51 19.51
CA PHE A 9 24.72 -28.34 19.22
C PHE A 9 25.40 -27.92 17.90
N LEU A 10 24.62 -27.74 16.84
CA LEU A 10 25.14 -27.28 15.54
C LEU A 10 25.77 -25.89 15.66
N LEU A 11 25.18 -24.95 16.39
CA LEU A 11 25.79 -23.63 16.62
C LEU A 11 27.20 -23.71 17.23
N HIS A 12 27.43 -24.66 18.14
CA HIS A 12 28.71 -24.82 18.81
C HIS A 12 29.76 -25.55 17.97
N HIS A 13 29.35 -26.49 17.12
CA HIS A 13 30.28 -27.44 16.50
C HIS A 13 30.34 -27.33 14.98
N ASP A 14 29.23 -26.96 14.34
CA ASP A 14 29.12 -26.79 12.89
C ASP A 14 28.07 -25.73 12.52
N PRO A 15 28.42 -24.43 12.66
CA PRO A 15 27.49 -23.34 12.35
C PRO A 15 27.13 -23.29 10.86
N GLY A 16 27.93 -23.88 9.98
CA GLY A 16 27.63 -23.99 8.56
C GLY A 16 26.38 -24.83 8.32
N SER A 17 26.34 -26.04 8.90
CA SER A 17 25.16 -26.92 8.83
C SER A 17 23.93 -26.30 9.47
N LEU A 18 24.08 -25.54 10.56
CA LEU A 18 22.96 -24.79 11.15
C LEU A 18 22.38 -23.77 10.18
N ILE A 19 23.23 -23.03 9.47
CA ILE A 19 22.80 -21.99 8.53
C ILE A 19 22.11 -22.61 7.32
N VAL A 20 22.62 -23.74 6.81
CA VAL A 20 21.95 -24.52 5.75
C VAL A 20 20.55 -24.92 6.21
N LYS A 21 20.40 -25.41 7.45
CA LYS A 21 19.09 -25.75 8.03
C LYS A 21 18.14 -24.54 8.11
N TYR A 22 18.66 -23.32 8.23
CA TYR A 22 17.87 -22.09 8.32
C TYR A 22 17.70 -21.34 6.98
N LEU A 23 18.14 -21.89 5.85
CA LEU A 23 18.06 -21.24 4.54
C LEU A 23 16.64 -20.79 4.17
N ASP A 24 15.62 -21.62 4.41
CA ASP A 24 14.23 -21.27 4.11
C ASP A 24 13.77 -20.05 4.91
N VAL A 25 14.16 -19.98 6.19
CA VAL A 25 13.84 -18.86 7.08
C VAL A 25 14.53 -17.59 6.60
N ILE A 26 15.81 -17.69 6.24
CA ILE A 26 16.60 -16.58 5.68
C ILE A 26 15.94 -16.08 4.40
N SER A 27 15.59 -16.98 3.48
CA SER A 27 14.93 -16.67 2.20
C SER A 27 13.59 -15.96 2.40
N ILE A 28 12.75 -16.43 3.34
CA ILE A 28 11.46 -15.80 3.68
C ILE A 28 11.67 -14.40 4.26
N ILE A 29 12.63 -14.22 5.16
CA ILE A 29 12.91 -12.92 5.77
C ILE A 29 13.41 -11.94 4.71
N ILE A 30 14.35 -12.35 3.86
CA ILE A 30 14.87 -11.52 2.76
C ILE A 30 13.75 -11.14 1.79
N GLN A 31 12.93 -12.12 1.36
CA GLN A 31 11.79 -11.85 0.48
C GLN A 31 10.87 -10.78 1.08
N LYS A 32 10.50 -10.91 2.35
CA LYS A 32 9.57 -9.99 3.01
C LYS A 32 10.19 -8.62 3.31
N ARG A 33 11.45 -8.58 3.71
CA ARG A 33 12.10 -7.38 4.26
C ARG A 33 12.89 -6.55 3.26
N LEU A 34 13.36 -7.17 2.17
CA LEU A 34 14.23 -6.55 1.19
C LEU A 34 13.54 -6.46 -0.18
N ILE A 35 13.04 -7.59 -0.68
CA ILE A 35 12.45 -7.68 -2.03
C ILE A 35 11.06 -7.04 -2.07
N ASN A 36 10.12 -7.52 -1.26
CA ASN A 36 8.72 -7.06 -1.28
C ASN A 36 8.57 -5.59 -0.86
N THR A 37 9.57 -5.04 -0.19
CA THR A 37 9.64 -3.62 0.18
C THR A 37 10.26 -2.74 -0.89
N GLY A 38 10.82 -3.32 -1.96
CA GLY A 38 11.44 -2.61 -3.08
C GLY A 38 12.83 -2.04 -2.79
N TYR A 39 13.55 -2.57 -1.78
CA TYR A 39 14.93 -2.15 -1.52
C TYR A 39 15.93 -2.79 -2.47
N PHE A 40 15.58 -3.97 -3.00
CA PHE A 40 16.38 -4.77 -3.92
C PHE A 40 15.45 -5.45 -4.92
N LEU A 41 15.98 -5.75 -6.11
CA LEU A 41 15.27 -6.43 -7.19
C LEU A 41 15.16 -7.95 -6.91
N PRO A 42 14.10 -8.63 -7.40
CA PRO A 42 13.94 -10.07 -7.21
C PRO A 42 15.14 -10.92 -7.68
N GLU A 43 15.83 -10.49 -8.72
CA GLU A 43 17.00 -11.17 -9.30
C GLU A 43 18.20 -11.16 -8.34
N GLU A 44 18.30 -10.16 -7.46
CA GLU A 44 19.36 -10.02 -6.45
C GLU A 44 19.14 -10.94 -5.24
N LYS A 45 18.00 -11.62 -5.15
CA LYS A 45 17.61 -12.39 -3.95
C LYS A 45 18.64 -13.45 -3.55
N GLU A 46 19.16 -14.21 -4.51
CA GLU A 46 20.13 -15.28 -4.22
C GLU A 46 21.45 -14.71 -3.68
N ASP A 47 21.92 -13.60 -4.24
CA ASP A 47 23.13 -12.91 -3.77
C ASP A 47 22.94 -12.34 -2.36
N LEU A 48 21.74 -11.83 -2.06
CA LEU A 48 21.37 -11.38 -0.72
C LEU A 48 21.34 -12.54 0.29
N ILE A 49 20.79 -13.69 -0.10
CA ILE A 49 20.79 -14.91 0.72
C ILE A 49 22.23 -15.32 1.04
N GLN A 50 23.10 -15.40 0.03
CA GLN A 50 24.51 -15.74 0.22
C GLN A 50 25.22 -14.73 1.13
N THR A 51 24.97 -13.43 0.93
CA THR A 51 25.55 -12.36 1.75
C THR A 51 25.14 -12.48 3.21
N VAL A 52 23.86 -12.73 3.49
CA VAL A 52 23.36 -12.93 4.85
C VAL A 52 23.93 -14.21 5.46
N CYS A 53 24.00 -15.31 4.71
CA CYS A 53 24.59 -16.57 5.18
C CYS A 53 26.07 -16.37 5.57
N LYS A 54 26.86 -15.70 4.74
CA LYS A 54 28.25 -15.36 5.04
C LYS A 54 28.38 -14.56 6.34
N GLN A 55 27.58 -13.50 6.50
CA GLN A 55 27.60 -12.67 7.71
C GLN A 55 27.15 -13.43 8.96
N LEU A 56 26.23 -14.40 8.83
CA LEU A 56 25.83 -15.27 9.93
C LEU A 56 26.96 -16.21 10.36
N ILE A 57 27.70 -16.80 9.41
CA ILE A 57 28.87 -17.64 9.70
C ILE A 57 29.91 -16.81 10.47
N GLU A 58 30.23 -15.61 9.98
CA GLU A 58 31.19 -14.70 10.63
C GLU A 58 30.74 -14.28 12.04
N LYS A 59 29.42 -14.13 12.26
CA LYS A 59 28.84 -13.77 13.56
C LYS A 59 28.58 -14.98 14.47
N ALA A 60 28.72 -16.22 14.01
CA ALA A 60 28.41 -17.41 14.79
C ALA A 60 29.09 -17.46 16.17
N PRO A 61 30.39 -17.09 16.34
CA PRO A 61 31.02 -17.05 17.65
C PRO A 61 30.36 -16.06 18.61
N SER A 62 29.90 -14.91 18.10
CA SER A 62 29.20 -13.89 18.89
C SER A 62 27.79 -14.35 19.26
N ILE A 63 27.07 -14.98 18.33
CA ILE A 63 25.75 -15.57 18.57
C ILE A 63 25.85 -16.63 19.67
N ASN A 64 26.82 -17.54 19.54
CA ASN A 64 27.11 -18.59 20.51
C ASN A 64 27.39 -18.01 21.92
N LYS A 65 28.25 -16.98 22.02
CA LYS A 65 28.55 -16.33 23.30
C LYS A 65 27.34 -15.63 23.93
N ASN A 66 26.47 -15.03 23.12
CA ASN A 66 25.37 -14.17 23.60
C ASN A 66 24.03 -14.89 23.76
N TYR A 67 23.86 -16.07 23.15
CA TYR A 67 22.65 -16.85 23.26
C TYR A 67 22.57 -17.51 24.64
N ASN A 68 21.50 -17.22 25.38
CA ASN A 68 21.32 -17.65 26.77
C ASN A 68 20.19 -18.70 26.94
N GLY A 69 19.60 -19.19 25.86
CA GLY A 69 18.52 -20.18 25.90
C GLY A 69 17.13 -19.64 26.30
N SER A 70 16.96 -18.32 26.47
CA SER A 70 15.65 -17.73 26.84
C SER A 70 14.57 -17.84 25.75
N SER A 71 14.96 -18.09 24.50
CA SER A 71 14.06 -18.33 23.37
C SER A 71 14.62 -19.43 22.48
N LEU A 72 13.81 -19.96 21.54
CA LEU A 72 14.31 -20.90 20.54
C LEU A 72 15.42 -20.25 19.71
N LEU A 73 16.47 -21.02 19.37
CA LEU A 73 17.61 -20.50 18.65
C LEU A 73 17.21 -19.92 17.28
N ILE A 74 16.25 -20.54 16.59
CA ILE A 74 15.68 -20.02 15.34
C ILE A 74 15.05 -18.64 15.50
N THR A 75 14.38 -18.38 16.61
CA THR A 75 13.77 -17.07 16.92
C THR A 75 14.86 -16.03 17.16
N TYR A 76 15.88 -16.38 17.94
CA TYR A 76 17.04 -15.52 18.17
C TYR A 76 17.78 -15.20 16.87
N CYS A 77 18.10 -16.22 16.06
CA CYS A 77 18.73 -16.05 14.76
C CYS A 77 17.87 -15.22 13.81
N SER A 78 16.54 -15.37 13.82
CA SER A 78 15.64 -14.53 13.04
C SER A 78 15.77 -13.05 13.39
N SER A 79 15.92 -12.71 14.69
CA SER A 79 16.21 -11.33 15.10
C SER A 79 17.57 -10.84 14.61
N VAL A 80 18.60 -11.70 14.64
CA VAL A 80 19.92 -11.37 14.08
C VAL A 80 19.83 -11.11 12.58
N ILE A 81 19.16 -11.98 11.82
CA ILE A 81 18.94 -11.82 10.37
C ILE A 81 18.23 -10.49 10.07
N ASN A 82 17.15 -10.18 10.79
CA ASN A 82 16.45 -8.90 10.62
C ASN A 82 17.37 -7.69 10.87
N ASN A 83 18.27 -7.78 11.86
CA ASN A 83 19.26 -6.73 12.11
C ASN A 83 20.28 -6.59 10.97
N LEU A 84 20.71 -7.70 10.36
CA LEU A 84 21.56 -7.67 9.17
C LEU A 84 20.85 -6.99 8.00
N CYS A 85 19.62 -7.39 7.69
CA CYS A 85 18.81 -6.75 6.64
C CYS A 85 18.65 -5.24 6.88
N ASN A 86 18.40 -4.83 8.13
CA ASN A 86 18.34 -3.41 8.48
C ASN A 86 19.67 -2.69 8.27
N GLY A 87 20.80 -3.37 8.48
CA GLY A 87 22.14 -2.85 8.16
C GLY A 87 22.28 -2.59 6.67
N MET A 88 21.91 -3.55 5.83
CA MET A 88 21.95 -3.42 4.36
C MET A 88 21.10 -2.24 3.86
N ILE A 89 19.87 -2.10 4.39
CA ILE A 89 18.99 -0.96 4.07
C ILE A 89 19.62 0.39 4.48
N ARG A 90 20.31 0.43 5.62
CA ARG A 90 20.99 1.67 6.07
C ARG A 90 22.16 2.03 5.16
N GLU A 91 22.96 1.05 4.74
CA GLU A 91 24.08 1.30 3.82
C GLU A 91 23.59 1.80 2.46
N LEU A 92 22.52 1.21 1.91
CA LEU A 92 21.83 1.72 0.71
C LEU A 92 21.43 3.19 0.85
N LYS A 93 20.86 3.59 2.00
CA LYS A 93 20.42 4.97 2.26
C LYS A 93 21.57 5.96 2.48
N LYS A 94 22.75 5.47 2.89
CA LYS A 94 23.94 6.30 3.13
C LYS A 94 24.70 6.61 1.85
N GLN A 95 24.60 5.73 0.85
CA GLN A 95 25.13 6.06 -0.45
C GLN A 95 24.37 7.31 -0.91
N PRO A 96 25.04 8.46 -1.14
CA PRO A 96 24.39 9.56 -1.83
C PRO A 96 23.82 8.95 -3.10
N VAL A 97 22.65 9.41 -3.54
CA VAL A 97 22.14 9.09 -4.87
C VAL A 97 23.14 9.68 -5.87
N ALA A 98 24.28 9.01 -6.02
CA ALA A 98 24.93 8.90 -7.29
C ALA A 98 23.81 8.34 -8.12
N ILE A 99 23.29 9.19 -8.99
CA ILE A 99 22.65 8.78 -10.22
C ILE A 99 23.69 7.87 -10.85
N HIS A 100 23.73 6.62 -10.42
CA HIS A 100 24.44 5.57 -11.12
C HIS A 100 23.78 5.63 -12.47
N GLN A 101 24.60 6.09 -13.41
CA GLN A 101 24.38 6.01 -14.83
C GLN A 101 23.58 4.76 -15.05
N LEU A 102 22.28 4.95 -15.28
CA LEU A 102 21.40 3.89 -15.71
C LEU A 102 22.19 3.23 -16.84
N PRO A 103 22.54 1.94 -16.73
CA PRO A 103 23.25 1.26 -17.80
C PRO A 103 22.52 1.60 -19.08
N ASP A 104 23.27 2.09 -20.08
CA ASP A 104 22.75 2.61 -21.36
C ASP A 104 21.45 1.90 -21.66
N TYR A 105 20.36 2.66 -21.53
CA TYR A 105 19.00 2.18 -21.51
C TYR A 105 18.83 1.30 -22.74
N VAL A 106 18.96 -0.01 -22.56
CA VAL A 106 18.37 -0.95 -23.50
C VAL A 106 16.94 -0.48 -23.58
N GLU A 107 16.43 -0.21 -24.79
CA GLU A 107 15.01 0.06 -25.05
C GLU A 107 14.19 -1.16 -24.64
N TYR A 108 14.16 -1.44 -23.33
CA TYR A 108 13.12 -2.19 -22.69
C TYR A 108 11.93 -1.26 -22.75
N ASP A 109 10.85 -1.77 -23.33
CA ASP A 109 9.58 -1.10 -23.56
C ASP A 109 9.06 -0.53 -22.23
N GLY A 110 9.57 0.66 -21.84
CA GLY A 110 9.34 1.28 -20.53
C GLY A 110 7.86 1.53 -20.26
N TYR A 111 7.10 1.58 -21.35
CA TYR A 111 5.66 1.59 -21.37
C TYR A 111 5.02 0.37 -20.70
N ILE A 112 5.58 -0.83 -20.87
CA ILE A 112 5.07 -2.06 -20.23
C ILE A 112 5.29 -1.99 -18.72
N VAL A 113 6.48 -1.60 -18.28
CA VAL A 113 6.82 -1.49 -16.85
C VAL A 113 5.96 -0.41 -16.18
N GLU A 114 5.82 0.75 -16.81
CA GLU A 114 4.97 1.83 -16.32
C GLU A 114 3.50 1.39 -16.21
N ARG A 115 2.99 0.69 -17.23
CA ARG A 115 1.62 0.14 -17.20
C ARG A 115 1.43 -0.87 -16.08
N LEU A 116 2.42 -1.73 -15.83
CA LEU A 116 2.36 -2.71 -14.73
C LEU A 116 2.32 -1.99 -13.38
N LEU A 117 3.19 -1.01 -13.14
CA LEU A 117 3.21 -0.23 -11.90
C LEU A 117 1.91 0.56 -11.68
N VAL A 118 1.34 1.15 -12.74
CA VAL A 118 0.05 1.83 -12.68
C VAL A 118 -1.07 0.85 -12.34
N ASN A 119 -1.09 -0.34 -12.96
CA ASN A 119 -2.10 -1.36 -12.66
C ASN A 119 -1.97 -1.89 -11.22
N GLU A 120 -0.77 -2.14 -10.72
CA GLU A 120 -0.55 -2.54 -9.34
C GLU A 120 -1.03 -1.46 -8.36
N THR A 121 -0.81 -0.19 -8.70
CA THR A 121 -1.28 0.96 -7.90
C THR A 121 -2.82 1.04 -7.89
N ILE A 122 -3.46 0.87 -9.05
CA ILE A 122 -4.92 0.79 -9.20
C ILE A 122 -5.48 -0.38 -8.37
N ASP A 123 -4.84 -1.54 -8.42
CA ASP A 123 -5.25 -2.73 -7.66
C ASP A 123 -5.08 -2.54 -6.16
N LYS A 124 -3.99 -1.89 -5.73
CA LYS A 124 -3.75 -1.49 -4.33
C LYS A 124 -4.85 -0.56 -3.86
N PHE A 125 -5.20 0.46 -4.64
CA PHE A 125 -6.30 1.36 -4.34
C PHE A 125 -7.64 0.61 -4.23
N GLY A 126 -7.93 -0.30 -5.17
CA GLY A 126 -9.12 -1.16 -5.11
C GLY A 126 -9.18 -2.07 -3.87
N LYS A 127 -8.03 -2.53 -3.35
CA LYS A 127 -7.95 -3.26 -2.06
C LYS A 127 -8.26 -2.33 -0.88
N ILE A 128 -7.73 -1.10 -0.89
CA ILE A 128 -8.03 -0.09 0.14
C ILE A 128 -9.53 0.23 0.18
N MET A 129 -10.16 0.45 -0.97
CA MET A 129 -11.59 0.75 -1.03
C MET A 129 -12.48 -0.37 -0.47
N ARG A 130 -12.04 -1.63 -0.57
CA ARG A 130 -12.75 -2.78 0.02
C ARG A 130 -12.73 -2.78 1.55
N LEU A 131 -11.75 -2.14 2.20
CA LEU A 131 -11.68 -2.04 3.67
C LEU A 131 -12.82 -1.19 4.25
N TYR A 132 -13.46 -0.35 3.45
CA TYR A 132 -14.54 0.52 3.90
C TYR A 132 -15.92 -0.17 3.92
N HIS A 133 -16.03 -1.42 3.48
CA HIS A 133 -17.25 -2.25 3.54
C HIS A 133 -18.52 -1.48 3.14
N ASN A 134 -19.48 -1.35 4.07
CA ASN A 134 -20.76 -0.66 3.89
C ASN A 134 -20.62 0.85 3.65
N LYS A 135 -19.50 1.46 4.01
CA LYS A 135 -19.19 2.88 3.77
C LYS A 135 -18.46 3.12 2.45
N ARG A 136 -18.13 2.06 1.70
CA ARG A 136 -17.38 2.17 0.44
C ARG A 136 -18.07 3.12 -0.54
N PHE A 137 -19.37 2.95 -0.79
CA PHE A 137 -20.09 3.78 -1.74
C PHE A 137 -20.07 5.26 -1.34
N LYS A 138 -20.32 5.57 -0.06
CA LYS A 138 -20.23 6.94 0.47
C LYS A 138 -18.86 7.55 0.20
N LEU A 139 -17.80 6.79 0.48
CA LEU A 139 -16.44 7.26 0.25
C LEU A 139 -16.17 7.48 -1.24
N GLU A 140 -16.53 6.54 -2.11
CA GLU A 140 -16.37 6.67 -3.57
C GLU A 140 -17.10 7.90 -4.10
N PHE A 141 -18.36 8.09 -3.72
CA PHE A 141 -19.17 9.24 -4.11
C PHE A 141 -18.54 10.56 -3.65
N CYS A 142 -18.15 10.66 -2.38
CA CYS A 142 -17.48 11.85 -1.86
C CYS A 142 -16.14 12.14 -2.54
N LEU A 143 -15.32 11.12 -2.79
CA LEU A 143 -14.02 11.29 -3.46
C LEU A 143 -14.22 11.72 -4.91
N LYS A 144 -15.16 11.11 -5.63
CA LYS A 144 -15.48 11.51 -7.01
C LYS A 144 -15.90 12.97 -7.07
N SER A 145 -16.85 13.38 -6.23
CA SER A 145 -17.29 14.79 -6.19
C SER A 145 -16.21 15.76 -5.75
N TYR A 146 -15.41 15.42 -4.72
CA TYR A 146 -14.34 16.30 -4.22
C TYR A 146 -13.22 16.51 -5.25
N PHE A 147 -12.79 15.43 -5.91
CA PHE A 147 -11.73 15.45 -6.91
C PHE A 147 -12.22 15.69 -8.34
N ARG A 148 -13.52 15.98 -8.51
CA ARG A 148 -14.17 16.25 -9.80
C ARG A 148 -14.00 15.12 -10.82
N VAL A 149 -13.98 13.88 -10.32
CA VAL A 149 -14.10 12.70 -11.18
C VAL A 149 -15.55 12.55 -11.58
N ARG A 150 -15.79 12.31 -12.88
CA ARG A 150 -17.14 12.20 -13.45
C ARG A 150 -17.98 11.17 -12.69
N LEU A 151 -19.16 11.59 -12.26
CA LEU A 151 -20.17 10.69 -11.72
C LEU A 151 -20.85 9.92 -12.88
N SER A 152 -21.00 8.62 -12.72
CA SER A 152 -21.57 7.72 -13.72
C SER A 152 -23.07 7.51 -13.51
N SER A 153 -23.76 6.98 -14.52
CA SER A 153 -25.16 6.55 -14.38
C SER A 153 -25.34 5.51 -13.27
N ALA A 154 -24.37 4.60 -13.09
CA ALA A 154 -24.39 3.61 -12.01
C ALA A 154 -24.38 4.27 -10.61
N ASP A 155 -23.72 5.41 -10.44
CA ASP A 155 -23.75 6.16 -9.18
C ASP A 155 -25.16 6.72 -8.92
N TYR A 156 -25.81 7.24 -9.97
CA TYR A 156 -27.18 7.74 -9.91
C TYR A 156 -28.18 6.62 -9.61
N GLU A 157 -28.12 5.52 -10.37
CA GLU A 157 -29.00 4.35 -10.21
C GLU A 157 -28.89 3.71 -8.83
N TYR A 158 -27.71 3.74 -8.21
CA TYR A 158 -27.51 3.25 -6.85
C TYR A 158 -28.15 4.17 -5.79
N LEU A 159 -28.08 5.49 -6.01
CA LEU A 159 -28.56 6.50 -5.07
C LEU A 159 -30.06 6.76 -5.18
N ALA A 160 -30.57 6.97 -6.40
CA ALA A 160 -31.92 7.44 -6.65
C ALA A 160 -33.01 6.62 -5.92
N PRO A 161 -32.97 5.27 -5.87
CA PRO A 161 -33.99 4.48 -5.17
C PRO A 161 -33.96 4.62 -3.65
N LYS A 162 -32.90 5.22 -3.09
CA LYS A 162 -32.70 5.38 -1.64
C LYS A 162 -32.98 6.81 -1.17
N MET A 163 -33.18 7.74 -2.09
CA MET A 163 -33.47 9.13 -1.76
C MET A 163 -34.93 9.25 -1.31
N GLN A 164 -35.18 10.05 -0.28
CA GLN A 164 -36.51 10.49 0.13
C GLN A 164 -36.88 11.84 -0.49
N MET A 165 -35.88 12.62 -0.90
CA MET A 165 -36.13 13.90 -1.58
C MET A 165 -36.77 13.72 -2.95
N ASP A 166 -37.36 14.80 -3.46
CA ASP A 166 -37.94 14.86 -4.80
C ASP A 166 -36.92 14.42 -5.88
N PRO A 167 -37.29 13.50 -6.80
CA PRO A 167 -36.37 12.99 -7.82
C PRO A 167 -35.81 14.06 -8.75
N ALA A 168 -36.60 15.08 -9.11
CA ALA A 168 -36.12 16.15 -9.99
C ALA A 168 -35.07 17.01 -9.28
N ARG A 169 -35.31 17.32 -8.00
CA ARG A 169 -34.31 18.00 -7.15
C ARG A 169 -33.05 17.16 -6.97
N PHE A 170 -33.16 15.85 -6.74
CA PHE A 170 -31.99 14.98 -6.64
C PHE A 170 -31.18 14.99 -7.95
N PHE A 171 -31.86 14.88 -9.09
CA PHE A 171 -31.25 14.90 -10.41
C PHE A 171 -30.49 16.21 -10.67
N GLU A 172 -31.06 17.37 -10.32
CA GLU A 172 -30.41 18.67 -10.43
C GLU A 172 -29.09 18.72 -9.63
N ILE A 173 -29.13 18.35 -8.34
CA ILE A 173 -27.94 18.37 -7.46
C ILE A 173 -26.89 17.36 -7.96
N PHE A 174 -27.32 16.18 -8.40
CA PHE A 174 -26.42 15.17 -8.95
C PHE A 174 -25.76 15.65 -10.24
N ASN A 175 -26.51 16.30 -11.14
CA ASN A 175 -25.97 16.82 -12.39
C ASN A 175 -24.98 17.96 -12.15
N ASP A 176 -25.27 18.85 -11.19
CA ASP A 176 -24.34 19.88 -10.76
C ASP A 176 -23.01 19.27 -10.27
N LEU A 177 -23.07 18.23 -9.42
CA LEU A 177 -21.87 17.54 -8.94
C LEU A 177 -21.10 16.80 -10.06
N SER A 178 -21.80 16.36 -11.11
CA SER A 178 -21.23 15.57 -12.21
C SER A 178 -20.59 16.43 -13.30
N GLU A 179 -21.27 17.51 -13.71
CA GLU A 179 -20.94 18.25 -14.93
C GLU A 179 -20.39 19.65 -14.66
N ASN A 180 -20.73 20.27 -13.52
CA ASN A 180 -20.37 21.66 -13.24
C ASN A 180 -18.95 21.79 -12.67
N GLN A 181 -17.98 21.94 -13.57
CA GLN A 181 -16.56 22.13 -13.24
C GLN A 181 -16.27 23.48 -12.54
N LYS A 182 -17.25 24.39 -12.43
CA LYS A 182 -17.06 25.70 -11.80
C LYS A 182 -17.46 25.74 -10.33
N LEU A 183 -18.04 24.66 -9.79
CA LEU A 183 -18.41 24.60 -8.38
C LEU A 183 -17.20 24.83 -7.47
N THR A 184 -17.37 25.74 -6.52
CA THR A 184 -16.44 25.95 -5.42
C THR A 184 -16.47 24.73 -4.48
N LYS A 185 -15.40 24.54 -3.70
CA LYS A 185 -15.37 23.46 -2.69
C LYS A 185 -16.55 23.55 -1.72
N ASN A 186 -16.95 24.76 -1.34
CA ASN A 186 -18.09 24.98 -0.45
C ASN A 186 -19.41 24.52 -1.07
N GLU A 187 -19.65 24.79 -2.35
CA GLU A 187 -20.85 24.32 -3.05
C GLU A 187 -20.84 22.79 -3.19
N ILE A 188 -19.69 22.18 -3.48
CA ILE A 188 -19.54 20.71 -3.49
C ILE A 188 -19.93 20.13 -2.13
N TYR A 189 -19.43 20.70 -1.03
CA TYR A 189 -19.78 20.23 0.31
C TYR A 189 -21.26 20.44 0.64
N ASN A 190 -21.86 21.54 0.22
CA ASN A 190 -23.29 21.80 0.43
C ASN A 190 -24.15 20.77 -0.32
N ASN A 191 -23.85 20.52 -1.59
CA ASN A 191 -24.55 19.53 -2.40
C ASN A 191 -24.38 18.11 -1.85
N LEU A 192 -23.15 17.73 -1.47
CA LEU A 192 -22.89 16.45 -0.79
C LEU A 192 -23.65 16.34 0.54
N THR A 193 -23.75 17.42 1.30
CA THR A 193 -24.48 17.43 2.58
C THR A 193 -25.95 17.13 2.38
N ILE A 194 -26.58 17.74 1.38
CA ILE A 194 -28.00 17.51 1.08
C ILE A 194 -28.24 16.03 0.73
N ILE A 195 -27.43 15.46 -0.16
CA ILE A 195 -27.56 14.06 -0.58
C ILE A 195 -27.29 13.09 0.59
N LEU A 196 -26.20 13.30 1.34
CA LEU A 196 -25.82 12.37 2.42
C LEU A 196 -26.75 12.42 3.62
N ASN A 197 -27.29 13.60 3.96
CA ASN A 197 -28.27 13.74 5.03
C ASN A 197 -29.57 13.02 4.70
N ASP A 198 -30.03 13.12 3.45
CA ASP A 198 -31.22 12.41 2.97
C ASP A 198 -31.00 10.89 2.97
N LEU A 199 -29.84 10.44 2.44
CA LEU A 199 -29.47 9.02 2.35
C LEU A 199 -29.33 8.35 3.73
N GLU A 200 -28.74 9.04 4.70
CA GLU A 200 -28.41 8.47 6.02
C GLU A 200 -29.41 8.84 7.11
N HIS A 201 -30.42 9.66 6.79
CA HIS A 201 -31.40 10.22 7.73
C HIS A 201 -30.72 10.94 8.91
N VAL A 202 -29.71 11.75 8.59
CA VAL A 202 -28.94 12.56 9.55
C VAL A 202 -29.03 14.03 9.16
N ASN A 203 -28.65 14.93 10.07
CA ASN A 203 -28.65 16.37 9.82
C ASN A 203 -27.26 16.97 10.05
N ASN A 204 -26.27 16.48 9.31
CA ASN A 204 -24.91 17.01 9.37
C ASN A 204 -24.84 18.39 8.69
N CYS A 205 -23.94 19.24 9.16
CA CYS A 205 -23.61 20.47 8.46
C CYS A 205 -22.49 20.25 7.43
N SER A 206 -22.37 21.18 6.48
CA SER A 206 -21.34 21.18 5.43
C SER A 206 -19.91 21.04 5.97
N ASP A 207 -19.61 21.67 7.11
CA ASP A 207 -18.31 21.55 7.77
C ASP A 207 -18.03 20.13 8.30
N ALA A 208 -19.05 19.43 8.77
CA ALA A 208 -18.91 18.05 9.23
C ALA A 208 -18.57 17.11 8.06
N ILE A 209 -19.23 17.28 6.92
CA ILE A 209 -18.91 16.53 5.69
C ILE A 209 -17.51 16.85 5.20
N ARG A 210 -17.11 18.12 5.15
CA ARG A 210 -15.75 18.55 4.81
C ARG A 210 -14.69 17.86 5.69
N LYS A 211 -14.86 17.91 7.01
CA LYS A 211 -13.94 17.26 7.96
C LYS A 211 -13.87 15.76 7.74
N TRP A 212 -15.03 15.11 7.53
CA TRP A 212 -15.08 13.68 7.26
C TRP A 212 -14.31 13.31 6.00
N ILE A 213 -14.52 14.03 4.89
CA ILE A 213 -13.81 13.80 3.62
C ILE A 213 -12.30 13.96 3.81
N ASN A 214 -11.85 15.04 4.45
CA ASN A 214 -10.41 15.27 4.67
C ASN A 214 -9.76 14.17 5.52
N VAL A 215 -10.44 13.70 6.56
CA VAL A 215 -9.98 12.55 7.36
C VAL A 215 -9.85 11.31 6.50
N LYS A 216 -10.84 11.03 5.62
CA LYS A 216 -10.80 9.85 4.74
C LYS A 216 -9.74 9.94 3.66
N ILE A 217 -9.50 11.12 3.09
CA ILE A 217 -8.37 11.35 2.19
C ILE A 217 -7.05 11.05 2.91
N GLY A 218 -6.87 11.57 4.13
CA GLY A 218 -5.68 11.30 4.94
C GLY A 218 -5.47 9.81 5.22
N GLU A 219 -6.51 9.09 5.61
CA GLU A 219 -6.47 7.64 5.82
C GLU A 219 -6.06 6.88 4.55
N VAL A 220 -6.68 7.21 3.41
CA VAL A 220 -6.38 6.59 2.10
C VAL A 220 -4.91 6.85 1.71
N LEU A 221 -4.42 8.08 1.88
CA LEU A 221 -3.03 8.43 1.60
C LEU A 221 -2.04 7.69 2.51
N VAL A 222 -2.35 7.53 3.80
CA VAL A 222 -1.53 6.73 4.72
C VAL A 222 -1.46 5.28 4.25
N LEU A 223 -2.59 4.69 3.83
CA LEU A 223 -2.62 3.31 3.34
C LEU A 223 -1.91 3.14 1.99
N LEU A 224 -2.04 4.10 1.08
CA LEU A 224 -1.33 4.11 -0.20
C LEU A 224 0.18 4.25 -0.01
N ASN A 225 0.61 5.09 0.93
CA ASN A 225 2.02 5.31 1.23
C ASN A 225 2.65 4.20 2.07
N GLY A 226 1.86 3.40 2.78
CA GLY A 226 2.35 2.33 3.64
C GLY A 226 2.93 2.83 4.96
N ASN A 227 3.16 1.89 5.88
CA ASN A 227 3.84 2.13 7.16
C ASN A 227 4.85 1.01 7.43
N PRO A 228 6.17 1.23 7.25
CA PRO A 228 6.81 2.52 6.95
C PRO A 228 6.50 3.04 5.54
N LYS A 229 6.63 4.36 5.34
CA LYS A 229 6.36 5.04 4.06
C LYS A 229 7.25 4.46 2.94
N SER A 230 6.62 3.81 1.97
CA SER A 230 7.25 3.21 0.77
C SER A 230 6.97 4.00 -0.51
N SER A 231 5.99 4.91 -0.48
CA SER A 231 5.57 5.71 -1.63
C SER A 231 5.36 7.18 -1.23
N CYS A 232 5.14 8.06 -2.20
CA CYS A 232 4.98 9.51 -1.98
C CYS A 232 3.65 10.06 -2.55
N PHE A 233 2.57 9.31 -2.40
CA PHE A 233 1.23 9.79 -2.75
C PHE A 233 0.83 11.00 -1.88
N ASP A 234 0.19 11.94 -2.54
CA ASP A 234 -0.41 13.18 -2.05
C ASP A 234 -1.81 13.37 -2.67
N GLU A 235 -2.48 14.49 -2.38
CA GLU A 235 -3.84 14.73 -2.89
C GLU A 235 -3.91 14.77 -4.42
N GLU A 236 -2.89 15.31 -5.09
CA GLU A 236 -2.86 15.45 -6.55
C GLU A 236 -2.68 14.08 -7.24
N THR A 237 -1.73 13.28 -6.77
CA THR A 237 -1.54 11.92 -7.27
C THR A 237 -2.73 11.01 -6.95
N LEU A 238 -3.43 11.24 -5.84
CA LEU A 238 -4.69 10.55 -5.53
C LEU A 238 -5.81 10.92 -6.51
N GLN A 239 -5.92 12.19 -6.91
CA GLN A 239 -6.87 12.61 -7.94
C GLN A 239 -6.65 11.86 -9.26
N ILE A 240 -5.40 11.82 -9.73
CA ILE A 240 -5.03 11.11 -10.97
C ILE A 240 -5.35 9.61 -10.85
N LEU A 241 -5.07 9.02 -9.69
CA LEU A 241 -5.35 7.62 -9.42
C LEU A 241 -6.86 7.32 -9.43
N LEU A 242 -7.68 8.18 -8.84
CA LEU A 242 -9.13 8.04 -8.84
C LEU A 242 -9.69 8.10 -10.27
N ASP A 243 -9.22 9.06 -11.08
CA ASP A 243 -9.64 9.20 -12.47
C ASP A 243 -9.33 7.94 -13.27
N LYS A 244 -8.11 7.40 -13.15
CA LYS A 244 -7.72 6.13 -13.78
C LYS A 244 -8.53 4.93 -13.27
N TYR A 245 -8.76 4.85 -11.95
CA TYR A 245 -9.49 3.75 -11.32
C TYR A 245 -10.95 3.67 -11.82
N PHE A 246 -11.66 4.80 -11.85
CA PHE A 246 -13.05 4.83 -12.28
C PHE A 246 -13.22 4.79 -13.80
N SER A 247 -12.25 5.30 -14.56
CA SER A 247 -12.22 5.13 -16.02
C SER A 247 -12.07 3.67 -16.43
N LYS A 248 -11.21 2.89 -15.75
CA LYS A 248 -11.03 1.46 -16.03
C LYS A 248 -12.27 0.64 -15.69
N ASN A 249 -12.91 0.92 -14.56
CA ASN A 249 -14.10 0.16 -14.12
C ASN A 249 -15.34 0.45 -14.97
N SER A 250 -15.42 1.63 -15.59
CA SER A 250 -16.53 1.96 -16.51
C SER A 250 -16.55 1.05 -17.76
N ILE A 251 -15.40 0.50 -18.15
CA ILE A 251 -15.27 -0.40 -19.31
C ILE A 251 -15.70 -1.83 -18.96
N LEU A 252 -15.49 -2.27 -17.72
CA LEU A 252 -15.75 -3.65 -17.29
C LEU A 252 -17.23 -3.95 -16.99
N ILE A 253 -18.09 -2.94 -16.85
CA ILE A 253 -19.53 -3.12 -16.58
C ILE A 253 -20.34 -3.26 -17.89
N LEU A 254 -19.72 -3.00 -19.05
CA LEU A 254 -20.35 -3.09 -20.37
C LEU A 254 -20.16 -4.46 -21.06
N HIS A 255 -19.60 -5.45 -20.36
CA HIS A 255 -19.42 -6.83 -20.80
C HIS A 255 -20.00 -7.81 -19.78
#